data_AF-A0A141BMX7-F1
#
_entry.id   AF-A0A141BMX7-F1
#
_cell.length_a   1.000
_cell.length_b   1.000
_cell.length_c   1.000
_cell.angle_alpha   90.00
_cell.angle_beta   90.00
_cell.angle_gamma   90.00
#
_symmetry.space_group_name_H-M   'P 1'
#
loop_
_entity.id
_entity.type
_entity.pdbx_description
1 polymer ?
#
loop_
_entity_poly.entity_id
_entity_poly.type
_entity_poly.pdbx_seq_one_letter_code
_entity_poly.pdbx_strand_id
1 'polypeptide(L)'
;GLWPSNMRRGPEFCVPKSFDPNQVSQIFILVSKLSTAWPSLFVGNQKFWRKQWNKHGSCSAFNQYHYFKLASDIWEENNITAILEKNGITPGASYRKERIRDAILFSEIS
;
A
#
# COMPACT_ATOMS: atom_id res chain seq x y z
N GLY A 1 2.11 1.08 -2.80
CA GLY A 1 0.75 1.59 -3.02
C GLY A 1 -0.08 0.54 -3.71
N LEU A 2 -1.41 0.64 -3.67
CA LEU A 2 -2.31 -0.36 -4.25
C LEU A 2 -2.68 0.00 -5.69
N TRP A 3 -2.14 -0.72 -6.67
CA TRP A 3 -2.28 -0.35 -8.08
C TRP A 3 -3.04 -1.44 -8.85
N PRO A 4 -4.29 -1.18 -9.30
CA PRO A 4 -4.98 -2.09 -10.20
C PRO A 4 -4.14 -2.42 -11.43
N SER A 5 -4.18 -3.68 -11.87
CA SER A 5 -3.36 -4.18 -12.97
C SER A 5 -4.15 -5.11 -13.87
N ASN A 6 -3.82 -5.10 -15.17
CA ASN A 6 -4.33 -6.00 -16.20
C ASN A 6 -3.19 -6.85 -16.80
N MET A 7 -2.18 -7.18 -15.99
CA MET A 7 -0.97 -7.95 -16.36
C MET A 7 0.00 -7.25 -17.33
N ARG A 8 -0.31 -6.04 -17.80
CA ARG A 8 0.62 -5.17 -18.57
C ARG A 8 0.87 -3.87 -17.81
N ARG A 9 0.51 -2.74 -18.43
CA ARG A 9 0.50 -1.43 -17.79
C ARG A 9 -0.84 -1.27 -17.08
N GLY A 10 -0.81 -1.12 -15.75
CA GLY A 10 -2.02 -0.87 -14.98
C GLY A 10 -2.76 0.38 -15.47
N PRO A 11 -4.11 0.39 -15.43
CA PRO A 11 -4.88 1.57 -15.78
C PRO A 11 -4.54 2.73 -14.85
N GLU A 12 -4.52 3.95 -15.40
CA GLU A 12 -4.24 5.17 -14.64
C GLU A 12 -5.26 6.26 -14.98
N PHE A 13 -5.55 7.14 -14.00
CA PHE A 13 -6.40 8.34 -14.18
C PHE A 13 -7.81 8.05 -14.72
N CYS A 14 -8.46 6.99 -14.23
CA CYS A 14 -9.80 6.62 -14.68
C CYS A 14 -10.87 7.60 -14.21
N VAL A 15 -11.75 8.02 -15.12
CA VAL A 15 -12.87 8.94 -14.86
C VAL A 15 -14.18 8.15 -14.75
N PRO A 16 -15.18 8.60 -13.94
CA PRO A 16 -15.32 9.92 -13.32
C PRO A 16 -14.81 10.03 -11.86
N LYS A 17 -14.17 8.99 -11.30
CA LYS A 17 -13.85 8.92 -9.87
C LYS A 17 -12.69 9.87 -9.48
N SER A 18 -13.01 11.07 -8.99
CA SER A 18 -12.05 11.99 -8.37
C SER A 18 -11.94 11.78 -6.86
N PHE A 19 -10.89 12.31 -6.22
CA PHE A 19 -10.70 12.23 -4.78
C PHE A 19 -11.72 13.10 -4.04
N ASP A 20 -12.44 12.49 -3.10
CA ASP A 20 -13.33 13.16 -2.16
C ASP A 20 -12.73 13.10 -0.75
N PRO A 21 -12.23 14.22 -0.19
CA PRO A 21 -11.67 14.25 1.14
C PRO A 21 -12.60 13.70 2.23
N ASN A 22 -13.92 13.76 2.05
CA ASN A 22 -14.88 13.32 3.06
C ASN A 22 -14.91 11.80 3.23
N GLN A 23 -14.61 11.03 2.19
CA GLN A 23 -14.60 9.56 2.24
C GLN A 23 -13.38 8.95 2.95
N VAL A 24 -12.39 9.78 3.31
CA VAL A 24 -11.18 9.32 4.02
C VAL A 24 -10.92 10.16 5.26
N SER A 25 -10.89 11.49 5.11
CA SER A 25 -10.44 12.41 6.17
C SER A 25 -11.42 12.50 7.34
N GLN A 26 -12.70 12.20 7.13
CA GLN A 26 -13.70 12.20 8.20
C GLN A 26 -13.68 10.91 9.03
N ILE A 27 -12.97 9.87 8.57
CA ILE A 27 -12.91 8.59 9.25
C ILE A 27 -11.58 8.53 9.99
N PHE A 28 -11.57 9.08 11.20
CA PHE A 28 -10.38 9.22 12.05
C PHE A 28 -9.56 7.92 12.15
N ILE A 29 -10.24 6.78 12.31
CA ILE A 29 -9.60 5.46 12.39
C ILE A 29 -8.81 5.14 11.12
N LEU A 30 -9.37 5.41 9.94
CA LEU A 30 -8.70 5.16 8.67
C LEU A 30 -7.52 6.11 8.47
N VAL A 31 -7.66 7.39 8.82
CA VAL A 31 -6.57 8.37 8.74
C VAL A 31 -5.40 7.97 9.64
N SER A 32 -5.69 7.50 10.85
CA SER A 32 -4.68 7.00 11.79
C SER A 32 -3.94 5.79 11.22
N LYS A 33 -4.67 4.76 10.76
CA LYS A 33 -4.08 3.59 10.11
C LYS A 33 -3.20 3.96 8.92
N LEU A 34 -3.71 4.78 7.99
CA LEU A 34 -2.95 5.21 6.81
C LEU A 34 -1.71 6.04 7.16
N SER A 35 -1.75 6.81 8.24
CA SER A 35 -0.59 7.62 8.67
C SER A 35 0.59 6.76 9.10
N THR A 36 0.32 5.57 9.63
CA THR A 36 1.36 4.57 9.97
C THR A 36 1.71 3.70 8.77
N ALA A 37 0.70 3.13 8.11
CA ALA A 37 0.88 2.14 7.06
C ALA A 37 1.36 2.74 5.72
N TRP A 38 0.96 3.98 5.42
CA TRP A 38 1.22 4.59 4.12
C TRP A 38 1.57 6.09 4.20
N PRO A 39 2.59 6.48 5.00
CA PRO A 39 3.02 7.86 5.14
C PRO A 39 3.67 8.41 3.86
N SER A 40 3.65 9.72 3.72
CA SER A 40 4.44 10.47 2.75
C SER A 40 5.74 10.96 3.38
N LEU A 41 6.87 10.70 2.72
CA LEU A 41 8.16 11.24 3.12
C LEU A 41 8.44 12.68 2.62
N PHE A 42 7.66 13.19 1.65
CA PHE A 42 8.05 14.42 0.91
C PHE A 42 7.00 15.55 0.88
N VAL A 43 5.71 15.23 0.78
CA VAL A 43 4.68 16.23 0.39
C VAL A 43 3.48 16.32 1.33
N GLY A 44 3.48 15.55 2.41
CA GLY A 44 2.35 15.38 3.34
C GLY A 44 1.37 14.28 2.91
N ASN A 45 0.83 13.57 3.90
CA ASN A 45 -0.01 12.38 3.73
C ASN A 45 -1.23 12.61 2.83
N GLN A 46 -2.04 13.62 3.14
CA GLN A 46 -3.25 13.94 2.36
C GLN A 46 -2.97 14.21 0.87
N LYS A 47 -1.93 15.01 0.56
CA LYS A 47 -1.55 15.32 -0.82
C LYS A 47 -1.06 14.07 -1.55
N PHE A 48 -0.35 13.19 -0.85
CA PHE A 48 0.11 11.92 -1.39
C PHE A 48 -1.03 10.93 -1.63
N TRP A 49 -1.92 10.71 -0.67
CA TRP A 49 -3.08 9.83 -0.80
C TRP A 49 -4.01 10.29 -1.92
N ARG A 50 -4.28 11.60 -2.05
CA ARG A 50 -5.02 12.15 -3.18
C ARG A 50 -4.40 11.79 -4.53
N LYS A 51 -3.08 11.89 -4.66
CA LYS A 51 -2.37 11.50 -5.90
C LYS A 51 -2.52 10.00 -6.17
N GLN A 52 -2.39 9.16 -5.14
CA GLN A 52 -2.53 7.71 -5.28
C GLN A 52 -3.96 7.30 -5.66
N TRP A 53 -4.98 7.92 -5.08
CA TRP A 53 -6.36 7.69 -5.48
C TRP A 53 -6.62 8.13 -6.92
N ASN A 54 -6.36 9.40 -7.26
CA ASN A 54 -6.65 9.92 -8.59
C ASN A 54 -5.92 9.13 -9.69
N LYS A 55 -4.68 8.72 -9.43
CA LYS A 55 -3.87 7.99 -10.41
C LYS A 55 -4.23 6.50 -10.47
N HIS A 56 -4.43 5.82 -9.34
CA HIS A 56 -4.56 4.36 -9.30
C HIS A 56 -5.90 3.90 -8.72
N GLY A 57 -6.31 4.42 -7.58
CA GLY A 57 -7.55 4.02 -6.91
C GLY A 57 -8.81 4.27 -7.74
N SER A 58 -8.83 5.34 -8.53
CA SER A 58 -9.89 5.70 -9.48
C SER A 58 -10.18 4.61 -10.51
N CYS A 59 -9.19 3.77 -10.81
CA CYS A 59 -9.29 2.63 -11.72
C CYS A 59 -9.72 1.33 -11.06
N SER A 60 -9.97 1.33 -9.75
CA SER A 60 -10.48 0.16 -9.03
C SER A 60 -12.01 0.11 -9.03
N ALA A 61 -12.56 -1.08 -8.77
CA ALA A 61 -14.00 -1.25 -8.53
C ALA A 61 -14.43 -0.60 -7.19
N PHE A 62 -13.50 -0.33 -6.28
CA PHE A 62 -13.78 0.19 -4.95
C PHE A 62 -14.17 1.68 -4.95
N ASN A 63 -14.83 2.09 -3.87
CA ASN A 63 -14.90 3.49 -3.47
C ASN A 63 -13.63 3.88 -2.70
N GLN A 64 -13.48 5.16 -2.38
CA GLN A 64 -12.25 5.66 -1.78
C GLN A 64 -11.98 5.04 -0.41
N TYR A 65 -13.00 4.92 0.43
CA TYR A 65 -12.89 4.28 1.74
C TYR A 65 -12.36 2.83 1.63
N HIS A 66 -13.02 1.98 0.84
CA HIS A 66 -12.65 0.57 0.71
C HIS A 66 -11.27 0.38 0.07
N TYR A 67 -10.90 1.23 -0.89
CA TYR A 67 -9.57 1.21 -1.50
C TYR A 67 -8.47 1.46 -0.47
N PHE A 68 -8.62 2.51 0.35
CA PHE A 68 -7.62 2.83 1.38
C PHE A 68 -7.63 1.84 2.52
N LYS A 69 -8.80 1.35 2.94
CA LYS A 69 -8.92 0.30 3.96
C LYS A 69 -8.18 -0.96 3.51
N LEU A 70 -8.44 -1.45 2.28
CA LEU A 70 -7.76 -2.61 1.74
C LEU A 70 -6.24 -2.40 1.69
N ALA A 71 -5.79 -1.22 1.27
CA ALA A 71 -4.36 -0.91 1.23
C ALA A 71 -3.70 -0.93 2.62
N SER A 72 -4.37 -0.42 3.67
CA SER A 72 -3.86 -0.50 5.04
C SER A 72 -3.91 -1.91 5.62
N ASP A 73 -4.96 -2.67 5.32
CA ASP A 73 -5.13 -4.04 5.83
C ASP A 73 -4.06 -4.97 5.22
N ILE A 74 -3.80 -4.87 3.91
CA ILE A 74 -2.70 -5.62 3.25
C ILE A 74 -1.36 -5.32 3.93
N TRP A 75 -1.07 -4.06 4.27
CA TRP A 75 0.17 -3.70 4.96
C TRP A 75 0.24 -4.30 6.37
N GLU A 76 -0.87 -4.28 7.11
CA GLU A 76 -0.96 -4.81 8.48
C GLU A 76 -0.80 -6.33 8.51
N GLU A 77 -1.42 -7.04 7.56
CA GLU A 77 -1.34 -8.49 7.42
C GLU A 77 0.04 -8.98 6.92
N ASN A 78 0.79 -8.13 6.22
CA ASN A 78 2.07 -8.50 5.59
C ASN A 78 3.24 -7.71 6.19
N ASN A 79 3.62 -8.04 7.44
CA ASN A 79 4.79 -7.42 8.09
C ASN A 79 6.11 -7.94 7.50
N ILE A 80 6.48 -7.40 6.33
CA ILE A 80 7.69 -7.78 5.58
C ILE A 80 8.95 -7.59 6.44
N THR A 81 9.01 -6.56 7.27
CA THR A 81 10.17 -6.32 8.15
C THR A 81 10.37 -7.51 9.09
N ALA A 82 9.33 -7.94 9.80
CA ALA A 82 9.42 -9.08 10.72
C ALA A 82 9.77 -10.39 9.98
N ILE A 83 9.18 -10.60 8.79
CA ILE A 83 9.47 -11.77 7.94
C ILE A 83 10.96 -11.82 7.56
N LEU A 84 11.52 -10.69 7.12
CA LEU A 84 12.91 -10.60 6.70
C LEU A 84 13.86 -10.76 7.91
N GLU A 85 13.55 -10.12 9.03
CA GLU A 85 14.34 -10.21 10.26
C GLU A 85 14.40 -11.65 10.82
N LYS A 86 13.27 -12.37 10.84
CA LYS A 86 13.21 -13.80 11.23
C LYS A 86 14.15 -14.67 10.37
N ASN A 87 14.40 -14.26 9.13
CA ASN A 87 15.29 -14.94 8.18
C ASN A 87 16.71 -14.36 8.14
N GLY A 88 17.09 -13.53 9.14
CA GLY A 88 18.42 -12.92 9.23
C GLY A 88 18.72 -11.94 8.10
N ILE A 89 17.69 -11.31 7.53
CA ILE A 89 17.79 -10.29 6.49
C ILE A 89 17.47 -8.94 7.14
N THR A 90 18.49 -8.12 7.35
CA THR A 90 18.36 -6.81 7.99
C THR A 90 18.87 -5.70 7.07
N PRO A 91 18.38 -4.45 7.24
CA PRO A 91 18.93 -3.32 6.50
C PRO A 91 20.44 -3.13 6.71
N GLY A 92 21.15 -2.70 5.66
CA GLY A 92 22.58 -2.38 5.72
C GLY A 92 23.53 -3.47 5.21
N ALA A 93 23.02 -4.67 4.93
CA ALA A 93 23.80 -5.76 4.33
C ALA A 93 23.33 -6.11 2.90
N SER A 94 24.15 -6.88 2.19
CA SER A 94 23.89 -7.35 0.82
C SER A 94 23.37 -8.77 0.82
N TYR A 95 22.27 -9.00 0.10
CA TYR A 95 21.63 -10.30 -0.04
C TYR A 95 21.33 -10.60 -1.51
N ARG A 96 21.31 -11.89 -1.86
CA ARG A 96 20.79 -12.35 -3.15
C ARG A 96 19.28 -12.07 -3.22
N LYS A 97 18.79 -11.69 -4.39
CA LYS A 97 17.37 -11.39 -4.60
C LYS A 97 16.50 -12.60 -4.31
N GLU A 98 16.99 -13.79 -4.65
CA GLU A 98 16.33 -15.08 -4.42
C GLU A 98 16.13 -15.31 -2.92
N ARG A 99 17.12 -15.00 -2.09
CA ARG A 99 17.02 -15.13 -0.63
C ARG A 99 15.92 -14.24 -0.05
N ILE A 100 15.82 -12.99 -0.51
CA ILE A 100 14.76 -12.05 -0.08
C ILE A 100 13.39 -12.56 -0.53
N ARG A 101 13.28 -13.00 -1.79
CA ARG A 101 12.03 -13.53 -2.35
C ARG A 101 11.56 -14.77 -1.60
N ASP A 102 12.45 -15.73 -1.37
CA ASP A 102 12.11 -17.00 -0.75
C ASP A 102 11.73 -16.81 0.72
N ALA A 103 12.39 -15.90 1.45
CA ALA A 103 11.99 -15.53 2.81
C ALA A 103 10.55 -15.02 2.88
N ILE A 104 10.10 -14.26 1.88
CA ILE A 104 8.72 -13.75 1.79
C ILE A 104 7.76 -14.89 1.40
N LEU A 105 8.08 -15.67 0.37
CA LEU A 105 7.19 -16.72 -0.17
C LEU A 105 6.94 -17.89 0.81
N PHE A 106 7.92 -18.25 1.63
CA PHE A 106 7.83 -19.38 2.54
C PHE A 106 7.54 -18.97 4.00
N SER A 107 7.20 -17.70 4.23
CA SER A 107 6.94 -17.15 5.56
C SER A 107 5.73 -17.76 6.27
N GLU A 108 4.75 -18.30 5.52
CA GLU A 108 3.54 -18.92 6.09
C GLU A 108 3.66 -20.43 6.32
N ILE A 109 4.80 -21.05 6.00
CA ILE A 109 5.01 -22.50 6.13
C ILE A 109 5.81 -22.84 7.41
N SER A 110 6.19 -21.83 8.22
CA SER A 110 7.11 -21.98 9.37
C SER A 110 6.51 -21.61 10.72
#